data_AF-A0A6F9ZK58-F1
#
_entry.id   AF-A0A6F9ZK58-F1
#
_cell.length_a   1.000
_cell.length_b   1.000
_cell.length_c   1.000
_cell.angle_alpha   90.00
_cell.angle_beta   90.00
_cell.angle_gamma   90.00
#
_symmetry.space_group_name_H-M   'P 1'
#
loop_
_entity.id
_entity.type
_entity.pdbx_description
1 polymer ?
#
loop_
_entity_poly.entity_id
_entity_poly.type
_entity_poly.pdbx_seq_one_letter_code
_entity_poly.pdbx_strand_id
1 'polypeptide(L)'
;MDRYGDDNTSNQEGTWVYTNILYRLKNGREVCRGLWVNVEDAHTVETLDKIVGAEEFKKGFFMGASDSLTAMLENKEGKYKINTSYGNRIYQQKMSEAQAKAFLAIYQKDLALANFSNIRENTPVGMLNFAITEEINGSVYMSSNGVMSRATRGWDVGVYIYPFYKDSIAYLKENGYYMDTQVKLEDISKIQVVNYNYDVVRDLQEERLATAGASAIGMDDPAILLEMGAAGEYDSEIDARVYADYAQEEQIREIAECIYPSDLVIDDWDCGKKLDRNYQVVVYFKTDSEMTKNFGTNAWYGFLEGQVPEFVMEDTDYKE
;
A
#
# COMPACT_ATOMS: atom_id res chain seq x y z
N MET A 1 32.88 1.91 -1.29
CA MET A 1 31.74 0.99 -1.19
C MET A 1 32.03 0.17 0.04
N ASP A 2 31.90 0.82 1.20
CA ASP A 2 32.06 0.21 2.51
C ASP A 2 30.64 -0.06 3.00
N ARG A 3 30.28 -1.34 3.02
CA ARG A 3 29.13 -1.84 3.78
C ARG A 3 29.57 -1.87 5.24
N TYR A 4 28.74 -1.37 6.14
CA TYR A 4 29.01 -1.19 7.58
C TYR A 4 29.81 0.08 7.91
N GLY A 5 29.17 1.23 7.67
CA GLY A 5 29.43 2.43 8.46
C GLY A 5 28.70 2.28 9.79
N ASP A 6 29.49 2.14 10.84
CA ASP A 6 29.12 2.18 12.25
C ASP A 6 28.53 3.56 12.59
N ASP A 7 27.26 3.78 12.28
CA ASP A 7 26.50 4.90 12.80
C ASP A 7 25.85 4.45 14.11
N ASN A 8 26.40 4.93 15.23
CA ASN A 8 25.84 4.87 16.58
C ASN A 8 24.45 5.57 16.63
N THR A 9 23.42 4.97 16.03
CA THR A 9 22.01 5.38 16.19
C THR A 9 21.22 4.42 17.08
N SER A 10 21.86 3.41 17.68
CA SER A 10 21.23 2.40 18.53
C SER A 10 20.62 2.90 19.85
N ASN A 11 20.48 4.22 20.04
CA ASN A 11 19.93 4.82 21.26
C ASN A 11 19.02 6.04 21.01
N GLN A 12 18.47 6.22 19.80
CA GLN A 12 17.42 7.22 19.58
C GLN A 12 16.09 6.54 19.28
N GLU A 13 15.20 6.54 20.28
CA GLU A 13 13.79 6.19 20.11
C GLU A 13 13.21 6.95 18.91
N GLY A 14 12.58 6.24 17.99
CA GLY A 14 11.95 6.84 16.81
C GLY A 14 11.80 5.89 15.64
N THR A 15 10.84 6.18 14.76
CA THR A 15 10.76 5.56 13.43
C THR A 15 11.73 6.25 12.47
N TRP A 16 12.70 5.48 11.93
CA TRP A 16 13.73 6.00 11.02
C TRP A 16 13.56 5.49 9.59
N VAL A 17 13.66 6.39 8.62
CA VAL A 17 13.53 6.07 7.19
C VAL A 17 14.78 6.50 6.44
N TYR A 18 15.33 5.60 5.62
CA TYR A 18 16.44 5.92 4.73
C TYR A 18 15.92 6.60 3.46
N THR A 19 16.34 7.85 3.22
CA THR A 19 15.92 8.62 2.04
C THR A 19 17.11 9.06 1.20
N ASN A 20 16.89 9.19 -0.11
CA ASN A 20 17.83 9.78 -1.04
C ASN A 20 17.31 11.17 -1.44
N ILE A 21 18.08 12.21 -1.10
CA ILE A 21 17.76 13.59 -1.48
C ILE A 21 18.59 13.99 -2.69
N LEU A 22 17.91 14.41 -3.76
CA LEU A 22 18.50 14.98 -4.96
C LEU A 22 18.30 16.49 -4.96
N TYR A 23 19.39 17.25 -5.08
CA TYR A 23 19.33 18.71 -5.06
C TYR A 23 20.45 19.34 -5.89
N ARG A 24 20.22 20.59 -6.31
CA ARG A 24 21.18 21.38 -7.10
C ARG A 24 21.83 22.46 -6.23
N LEU A 25 23.16 22.48 -6.20
CA LEU A 25 23.94 23.49 -5.51
C LEU A 25 23.92 24.83 -6.27
N LYS A 26 24.28 25.93 -5.59
CA LYS A 26 24.35 27.28 -6.20
C LYS A 26 25.26 27.37 -7.43
N ASN A 27 26.26 26.50 -7.53
CA ASN A 27 27.17 26.42 -8.68
C ASN A 27 26.63 25.55 -9.83
N GLY A 28 25.38 25.09 -9.75
CA GLY A 28 24.72 24.26 -10.77
C GLY A 28 24.99 22.77 -10.64
N ARG A 29 25.89 22.32 -9.74
CA ARG A 29 26.18 20.89 -9.56
C ARG A 29 24.98 20.17 -8.92
N GLU A 30 24.61 19.05 -9.51
CA GLU A 30 23.62 18.13 -8.96
C GLU A 30 24.28 17.16 -7.98
N VAL A 31 23.63 16.93 -6.85
CA VAL A 31 24.13 16.09 -5.76
C VAL A 31 23.01 15.17 -5.31
N CYS A 32 23.36 13.91 -5.06
CA CYS A 32 22.51 12.94 -4.38
C CYS A 32 23.16 12.60 -3.02
N ARG A 33 22.37 12.59 -1.94
CA ARG A 33 22.80 12.14 -0.62
C ARG A 33 21.77 11.20 -0.02
N GLY A 34 22.24 10.09 0.53
CA GLY A 34 21.46 9.20 1.37
C GLY A 34 21.56 9.63 2.84
N LEU A 35 20.45 9.64 3.56
CA LEU A 35 20.40 9.99 4.98
C LEU A 35 19.23 9.29 5.68
N TRP A 36 19.41 9.00 6.96
CA TRP A 36 18.36 8.50 7.84
C TRP A 36 17.57 9.66 8.43
N VAL A 37 16.24 9.60 8.33
CA VAL A 37 15.29 10.62 8.78
C VAL A 37 14.44 10.03 9.88
N ASN A 38 14.46 10.64 11.07
CA ASN A 38 13.51 10.30 12.12
C ASN A 38 12.17 10.98 11.80
N VAL A 39 11.20 10.21 11.36
CA VAL A 39 9.89 10.71 10.93
C VAL A 39 8.91 10.94 12.09
N GLU A 40 9.36 10.75 13.33
CA GLU A 40 8.60 11.05 14.55
C GLU A 40 9.10 12.31 15.27
N ASP A 41 10.30 12.81 14.92
CA ASP A 41 10.81 14.07 15.45
C ASP A 41 9.97 15.26 14.93
N ALA A 42 9.46 16.08 15.84
CA ALA A 42 8.54 17.17 15.51
C ALA A 42 9.14 18.21 14.54
N HIS A 43 10.43 18.51 14.68
CA HIS A 43 11.09 19.47 13.78
C HIS A 43 11.29 18.89 12.37
N THR A 44 11.58 17.59 12.31
CA THR A 44 11.67 16.84 11.07
C THR A 44 10.32 16.77 10.37
N VAL A 45 9.24 16.48 11.09
CA VAL A 45 7.86 16.50 10.58
C VAL A 45 7.50 17.87 10.01
N GLU A 46 7.79 18.96 10.73
CA GLU A 46 7.54 20.33 10.25
C GLU A 46 8.31 20.64 8.95
N THR A 47 9.52 20.09 8.82
CA THR A 47 10.35 20.24 7.62
C THR A 47 9.81 19.42 6.46
N LEU A 48 9.41 18.17 6.71
CA LEU A 48 8.79 17.29 5.71
C LEU A 48 7.46 17.86 5.23
N ASP A 49 6.66 18.48 6.09
CA ASP A 49 5.43 19.16 5.69
C ASP A 49 5.68 20.26 4.66
N LYS A 50 6.75 21.04 4.84
CA LYS A 50 7.15 22.08 3.88
C LYS A 50 7.65 21.47 2.57
N ILE A 51 8.42 20.38 2.63
CA ILE A 51 8.96 19.70 1.45
C ILE A 51 7.83 19.06 0.64
N VAL A 52 7.00 18.22 1.26
CA VAL A 52 5.87 17.53 0.61
C VAL A 52 4.81 18.53 0.16
N GLY A 53 4.63 19.62 0.90
CA GLY A 53 3.73 20.71 0.56
C GLY A 53 4.15 21.52 -0.67
N ALA A 54 5.44 21.53 -1.01
CA ALA A 54 5.99 22.31 -2.12
C ALA A 54 5.57 21.76 -3.50
N GLU A 55 5.36 22.67 -4.45
CA GLU A 55 4.91 22.32 -5.81
C GLU A 55 5.93 21.43 -6.54
N GLU A 56 7.22 21.70 -6.35
CA GLU A 56 8.31 20.94 -6.97
C GLU A 56 8.32 19.48 -6.52
N PHE A 57 8.13 19.23 -5.22
CA PHE A 57 8.01 17.88 -4.70
C PHE A 57 6.76 17.21 -5.26
N LYS A 58 5.61 17.91 -5.23
CA LYS A 58 4.34 17.35 -5.69
C LYS A 58 4.39 16.89 -7.15
N LYS A 59 4.98 17.70 -8.04
CA LYS A 59 5.14 17.35 -9.46
C LYS A 59 6.14 16.22 -9.70
N GLY A 60 7.14 16.09 -8.84
CA GLY A 60 8.17 15.04 -8.93
C GLY A 60 7.73 13.69 -8.35
N PHE A 61 6.95 13.72 -7.26
CA PHE A 61 6.57 12.52 -6.51
C PHE A 61 5.16 12.03 -6.86
N PHE A 62 4.15 12.91 -6.85
CA PHE A 62 2.79 12.51 -7.17
C PHE A 62 2.60 12.50 -8.69
N MET A 63 2.58 11.31 -9.29
CA MET A 63 2.42 11.15 -10.74
C MET A 63 1.18 11.87 -11.31
N GLY A 64 0.09 11.98 -10.52
CA GLY A 64 -1.12 12.72 -10.88
C GLY A 64 -0.92 14.24 -11.07
N ALA A 65 0.15 14.81 -10.51
CA ALA A 65 0.54 16.21 -10.70
C ALA A 65 1.62 16.41 -11.74
N SER A 66 2.14 15.33 -12.34
CA SER A 66 3.22 15.44 -13.30
C SER A 66 2.76 16.06 -14.62
N ASP A 67 3.59 16.94 -15.18
CA ASP A 67 3.38 17.51 -16.52
C ASP A 67 3.39 16.39 -17.59
N SER A 68 4.17 15.33 -17.35
CA SER A 68 4.25 14.15 -18.21
C SER A 68 2.90 13.43 -18.35
N LEU A 69 2.19 13.18 -17.25
CA LEU A 69 0.86 12.58 -17.31
C LEU A 69 -0.11 13.50 -18.07
N THR A 70 -0.10 14.79 -17.76
CA THR A 70 -0.95 15.78 -18.44
C THR A 70 -0.71 15.75 -19.96
N ALA A 71 0.54 15.75 -20.41
CA ALA A 71 0.90 15.66 -21.82
C ALA A 71 0.47 14.33 -22.47
N MET A 72 0.59 13.20 -21.76
CA MET A 72 0.11 11.90 -22.25
C MET A 72 -1.42 11.92 -22.44
N LEU A 73 -2.16 12.51 -21.50
CA LEU A 73 -3.62 12.61 -21.56
C LEU A 73 -4.12 13.57 -22.65
N GLU A 74 -3.37 14.63 -22.96
CA GLU A 74 -3.68 15.47 -24.12
C GLU A 74 -3.64 14.67 -25.43
N ASN A 75 -2.76 13.67 -25.50
CA ASN A 75 -2.68 12.67 -26.59
C ASN A 75 -2.79 13.29 -28.00
N LYS A 76 -2.17 14.45 -28.23
CA LYS A 76 -2.33 15.27 -29.45
C LYS A 76 -2.04 14.50 -30.75
N GLU A 77 -1.20 13.47 -30.67
CA GLU A 77 -0.78 12.63 -31.81
C GLU A 77 -1.54 11.29 -31.88
N GLY A 78 -2.50 11.03 -30.98
CA GLY A 78 -3.24 9.76 -30.94
C GLY A 78 -2.37 8.54 -30.62
N LYS A 79 -1.22 8.76 -29.99
CA LYS A 79 -0.19 7.76 -29.71
C LYS A 79 -0.56 6.79 -28.60
N TYR A 80 -1.33 7.27 -27.61
CA TYR A 80 -1.65 6.54 -26.40
C TYR A 80 -3.06 5.96 -26.45
N LYS A 81 -3.20 4.71 -26.03
CA LYS A 81 -4.48 4.13 -25.63
C LYS A 81 -4.57 4.21 -24.11
N ILE A 82 -5.57 4.93 -23.61
CA ILE A 82 -5.74 5.26 -22.20
C ILE A 82 -7.04 4.62 -21.71
N ASN A 83 -6.95 3.79 -20.68
CA ASN A 83 -8.12 3.31 -19.94
C ASN A 83 -8.09 3.88 -18.53
N THR A 84 -9.22 4.42 -18.09
CA THR A 84 -9.36 5.04 -16.78
C THR A 84 -10.41 4.35 -15.94
N SER A 85 -10.11 4.14 -14.66
CA SER A 85 -11.05 3.61 -13.68
C SER A 85 -10.86 4.28 -12.33
N TYR A 86 -11.93 4.32 -11.54
CA TYR A 86 -11.89 4.72 -10.13
C TYR A 86 -12.45 3.60 -9.27
N GLY A 87 -11.90 3.45 -8.06
CA GLY A 87 -12.44 2.59 -7.02
C GLY A 87 -11.36 2.25 -6.00
N ASN A 88 -11.35 1.03 -5.47
CA ASN A 88 -10.45 0.63 -4.39
C ASN A 88 -9.63 -0.63 -4.71
N ARG A 89 -9.21 -0.78 -5.97
CA ARG A 89 -8.53 -1.95 -6.56
C ARG A 89 -9.42 -3.18 -6.74
N ILE A 90 -10.28 -3.48 -5.77
CA ILE A 90 -11.25 -4.57 -5.82
C ILE A 90 -12.46 -4.13 -6.65
N TYR A 91 -13.18 -3.13 -6.18
CA TYR A 91 -14.26 -2.50 -6.93
C TYR A 91 -13.65 -1.46 -7.85
N GLN A 92 -13.92 -1.56 -9.15
CA GLN A 92 -13.47 -0.58 -10.13
C GLN A 92 -14.55 -0.27 -11.14
N GLN A 93 -14.82 1.02 -11.31
CA GLN A 93 -15.73 1.52 -12.30
C GLN A 93 -14.95 2.26 -13.38
N LYS A 94 -15.21 1.92 -14.64
CA LYS A 94 -14.63 2.63 -15.78
C LYS A 94 -15.10 4.08 -15.79
N MET A 95 -14.15 4.97 -15.98
CA MET A 95 -14.39 6.40 -16.13
C MET A 95 -14.12 6.78 -17.58
N SER A 96 -14.96 7.65 -18.16
CA SER A 96 -14.69 8.17 -19.50
C SER A 96 -13.48 9.10 -19.50
N GLU A 97 -12.80 9.25 -20.64
CA GLU A 97 -11.64 10.13 -20.77
C GLU A 97 -11.97 11.59 -20.39
N ALA A 98 -13.15 12.08 -20.79
CA ALA A 98 -13.59 13.43 -20.46
C ALA A 98 -13.78 13.62 -18.95
N GLN A 99 -14.40 12.64 -18.27
CA GLN A 99 -14.57 12.67 -16.82
C GLN A 99 -13.24 12.55 -16.08
N ALA A 100 -12.32 11.71 -16.57
CA ALA A 100 -11.00 11.53 -15.97
C ALA A 100 -10.16 12.83 -16.07
N LYS A 101 -10.22 13.53 -17.21
CA LYS A 101 -9.57 14.84 -17.39
C LYS A 101 -10.15 15.90 -16.45
N ALA A 102 -11.47 15.97 -16.35
CA ALA A 102 -12.14 16.90 -15.43
C ALA A 102 -11.78 16.61 -13.97
N PHE A 103 -11.80 15.33 -13.59
CA PHE A 103 -11.44 14.89 -12.24
C PHE A 103 -9.96 15.17 -11.92
N LEU A 104 -9.04 14.94 -12.86
CA LEU A 104 -7.62 15.22 -12.64
C LEU A 104 -7.37 16.70 -12.31
N ALA A 105 -8.07 17.62 -12.98
CA ALA A 105 -7.95 19.05 -12.69
C ALA A 105 -8.52 19.41 -11.30
N ILE A 106 -9.51 18.69 -10.81
CA ILE A 106 -10.05 18.85 -9.45
C ILE A 106 -9.06 18.29 -8.42
N TYR A 107 -8.59 17.06 -8.65
CA TYR A 107 -7.55 16.43 -7.84
C TYR A 107 -6.31 17.31 -7.69
N GLN A 108 -5.83 17.91 -8.77
CA GLN A 108 -4.64 18.78 -8.73
C GLN A 108 -4.84 20.02 -7.84
N LYS A 109 -6.08 20.52 -7.70
CA LYS A 109 -6.39 21.59 -6.75
C LYS A 109 -6.36 21.08 -5.32
N ASP A 110 -7.00 19.94 -5.07
CA ASP A 110 -7.01 19.31 -3.74
C ASP A 110 -5.61 18.88 -3.29
N LEU A 111 -4.73 18.51 -4.21
CA LEU A 111 -3.34 18.18 -3.91
C LEU A 111 -2.58 19.36 -3.28
N ALA A 112 -3.05 20.59 -3.44
CA ALA A 112 -2.51 21.73 -2.69
C ALA A 112 -2.61 21.55 -1.17
N LEU A 113 -3.60 20.79 -0.70
CA LEU A 113 -3.82 20.46 0.73
C LEU A 113 -2.90 19.36 1.25
N ALA A 114 -2.23 18.61 0.36
CA ALA A 114 -1.33 17.53 0.74
C ALA A 114 -0.03 18.07 1.34
N ASN A 115 0.34 17.51 2.49
CA ASN A 115 1.62 17.65 3.18
C ASN A 115 1.97 16.28 3.80
N PHE A 116 3.08 16.21 4.50
CA PHE A 116 3.57 14.96 5.09
C PHE A 116 2.59 14.43 6.13
N SER A 117 2.20 15.26 7.10
CA SER A 117 1.33 14.85 8.21
C SER A 117 -0.05 14.37 7.75
N ASN A 118 -0.72 15.09 6.85
CA ASN A 118 -2.05 14.70 6.39
C ASN A 118 -2.01 13.37 5.62
N ILE A 119 -0.96 13.11 4.83
CA ILE A 119 -0.81 11.83 4.15
C ILE A 119 -0.57 10.72 5.17
N ARG A 120 0.40 10.90 6.07
CA ARG A 120 0.77 9.92 7.09
C ARG A 120 -0.41 9.51 7.97
N GLU A 121 -1.24 10.47 8.38
CA GLU A 121 -2.35 10.26 9.32
C GLU A 121 -3.63 9.71 8.66
N ASN A 122 -3.69 9.62 7.33
CA ASN A 122 -4.90 9.24 6.61
C ASN A 122 -4.66 8.07 5.65
N THR A 123 -5.63 7.19 5.57
CA THR A 123 -5.66 6.12 4.58
C THR A 123 -6.42 6.60 3.34
N PRO A 124 -5.98 6.26 2.11
CA PRO A 124 -6.76 6.55 0.91
C PRO A 124 -8.17 5.98 0.98
N VAL A 125 -9.17 6.74 0.53
CA VAL A 125 -10.56 6.28 0.39
C VAL A 125 -10.82 5.60 -0.95
N GLY A 126 -9.89 5.74 -1.88
CA GLY A 126 -9.93 5.13 -3.20
C GLY A 126 -8.77 5.62 -4.07
N MET A 127 -8.73 5.14 -5.30
CA MET A 127 -7.68 5.45 -6.26
C MET A 127 -8.27 5.58 -7.67
N LEU A 128 -7.82 6.61 -8.38
CA LEU A 128 -7.98 6.70 -9.83
C LEU A 128 -6.79 6.00 -10.49
N ASN A 129 -7.06 5.08 -11.42
CA ASN A 129 -6.04 4.39 -12.21
C ASN A 129 -6.07 4.85 -13.66
N PHE A 130 -4.91 5.19 -14.21
CA PHE A 130 -4.69 5.30 -15.65
C PHE A 130 -3.84 4.14 -16.13
N ALA A 131 -4.44 3.25 -16.94
CA ALA A 131 -3.70 2.25 -17.70
C ALA A 131 -3.40 2.82 -19.09
N ILE A 132 -2.17 3.28 -19.29
CA ILE A 132 -1.71 3.95 -20.51
C ILE A 132 -0.85 2.99 -21.30
N THR A 133 -1.15 2.81 -22.58
CA THR A 133 -0.38 1.92 -23.47
C THR A 133 -0.03 2.62 -24.77
N GLU A 134 1.14 2.32 -25.34
CA GLU A 134 1.50 2.73 -26.70
C GLU A 134 2.12 1.55 -27.47
N GLU A 135 1.84 1.49 -28.77
CA GLU A 135 2.47 0.51 -29.66
C GLU A 135 3.96 0.85 -29.88
N ILE A 136 4.81 -0.16 -29.85
CA ILE A 136 6.23 -0.03 -30.17
C ILE A 136 6.40 -0.25 -31.67
N ASN A 137 6.63 0.83 -32.39
CA ASN A 137 6.84 0.79 -33.84
C ASN A 137 7.97 -0.19 -34.22
N GLY A 138 7.68 -1.08 -35.18
CA GLY A 138 8.63 -2.05 -35.70
C GLY A 138 8.88 -3.29 -34.82
N SER A 139 8.17 -3.41 -33.69
CA SER A 139 8.28 -4.57 -32.81
C SER A 139 7.01 -5.42 -32.84
N VAL A 140 7.16 -6.70 -33.18
CA VAL A 140 6.10 -7.70 -33.17
C VAL A 140 6.57 -8.93 -32.41
N TYR A 141 5.64 -9.63 -31.76
CA TYR A 141 5.90 -10.90 -31.11
C TYR A 141 4.85 -11.93 -31.52
N MET A 142 5.23 -13.20 -31.47
CA MET A 142 4.33 -14.33 -31.70
C MET A 142 3.82 -14.81 -30.34
N SER A 143 2.50 -14.79 -30.12
CA SER A 143 1.92 -15.39 -28.92
C SER A 143 1.97 -16.92 -28.99
N SER A 144 1.79 -17.58 -27.85
CA SER A 144 1.81 -19.04 -27.71
C SER A 144 0.77 -19.78 -28.58
N ASN A 145 -0.28 -19.10 -29.01
CA ASN A 145 -1.30 -19.61 -29.94
C ASN A 145 -1.02 -19.26 -31.43
N GLY A 146 0.18 -18.78 -31.76
CA GLY A 146 0.60 -18.51 -33.15
C GLY A 146 0.03 -17.22 -33.75
N VAL A 147 -0.46 -16.29 -32.93
CA VAL A 147 -0.95 -15.00 -33.39
C VAL A 147 0.17 -13.96 -33.33
N MET A 148 0.49 -13.36 -34.47
CA MET A 148 1.47 -12.27 -34.52
C MET A 148 0.82 -10.97 -34.05
N SER A 149 1.35 -10.41 -32.96
CA SER A 149 0.82 -9.21 -32.30
C SER A 149 1.89 -8.12 -32.24
N ARG A 150 1.48 -6.85 -32.22
CA ARG A 150 2.40 -5.73 -32.00
C ARG A 150 2.79 -5.65 -30.54
N ALA A 151 4.07 -5.38 -30.29
CA ALA A 151 4.52 -5.14 -28.93
C ALA A 151 3.99 -3.79 -28.44
N THR A 152 3.54 -3.74 -27.19
CA THR A 152 3.11 -2.51 -26.52
C THR A 152 3.96 -2.29 -25.29
N ARG A 153 4.25 -1.03 -24.97
CA ARG A 153 4.71 -0.64 -23.63
C ARG A 153 3.58 0.06 -22.89
N GLY A 154 3.50 -0.18 -21.59
CA GLY A 154 2.45 0.36 -20.75
C GLY A 154 2.97 0.99 -19.47
N TRP A 155 2.16 1.89 -18.92
CA TRP A 155 2.34 2.50 -17.61
C TRP A 155 1.00 2.46 -16.88
N ASP A 156 1.04 2.05 -15.63
CA ASP A 156 -0.08 2.18 -14.71
C ASP A 156 0.20 3.33 -13.75
N VAL A 157 -0.64 4.35 -13.80
CA VAL A 157 -0.53 5.54 -12.95
C VAL A 157 -1.69 5.55 -11.97
N GLY A 158 -1.37 5.26 -10.70
CA GLY A 158 -2.30 5.36 -9.59
C GLY A 158 -2.29 6.75 -8.96
N VAL A 159 -3.48 7.26 -8.67
CA VAL A 159 -3.69 8.53 -7.97
C VAL A 159 -4.59 8.28 -6.77
N TYR A 160 -4.00 8.29 -5.57
CA TYR A 160 -4.73 8.08 -4.32
C TYR A 160 -5.56 9.29 -3.94
N ILE A 161 -6.78 9.04 -3.48
CA ILE A 161 -7.70 10.05 -2.99
C ILE A 161 -7.79 9.91 -1.48
N TYR A 162 -7.42 10.97 -0.77
CA TYR A 162 -7.46 10.99 0.69
C TYR A 162 -8.74 11.68 1.21
N PRO A 163 -9.17 11.39 2.45
CA PRO A 163 -10.36 12.00 3.07
C PRO A 163 -10.38 13.54 3.04
N PHE A 164 -9.21 14.18 3.03
CA PHE A 164 -9.09 15.65 3.01
C PHE A 164 -9.23 16.26 1.59
N TYR A 165 -9.33 15.46 0.53
CA TYR A 165 -9.60 15.92 -0.85
C TYR A 165 -11.10 16.13 -1.09
N LYS A 166 -11.63 17.19 -0.48
CA LYS A 166 -13.08 17.44 -0.41
C LYS A 166 -13.72 17.63 -1.77
N ASP A 167 -13.09 18.35 -2.68
CA ASP A 167 -13.66 18.65 -4.00
C ASP A 167 -13.65 17.39 -4.89
N SER A 168 -12.60 16.60 -4.79
CA SER A 168 -12.45 15.31 -5.48
C SER A 168 -13.53 14.33 -5.01
N ILE A 169 -13.73 14.21 -3.69
CA ILE A 169 -14.78 13.36 -3.12
C ILE A 169 -16.17 13.85 -3.54
N ALA A 170 -16.42 15.15 -3.53
CA ALA A 170 -17.68 15.72 -3.99
C ALA A 170 -17.99 15.38 -5.45
N TYR A 171 -17.00 15.54 -6.34
CA TYR A 171 -17.15 15.17 -7.75
C TYR A 171 -17.43 13.68 -7.94
N LEU A 172 -16.73 12.80 -7.21
CA LEU A 172 -16.91 11.36 -7.27
C LEU A 172 -18.32 10.96 -6.78
N LYS A 173 -18.84 11.61 -5.74
CA LYS A 173 -20.22 11.41 -5.26
C LYS A 173 -21.25 11.86 -6.29
N GLU A 174 -21.09 13.06 -6.84
CA GLU A 174 -22.01 13.61 -7.85
C GLU A 174 -22.10 12.74 -9.11
N ASN A 175 -20.98 12.13 -9.51
CA ASN A 175 -20.91 11.28 -10.71
C ASN A 175 -21.14 9.78 -10.42
N GLY A 176 -21.49 9.41 -9.19
CA GLY A 176 -21.83 8.02 -8.83
C GLY A 176 -20.66 7.04 -8.80
N TYR A 177 -19.43 7.54 -8.62
CA TYR A 177 -18.22 6.72 -8.52
C TYR A 177 -17.80 6.42 -7.06
N TYR A 178 -18.16 7.30 -6.12
CA TYR A 178 -17.70 7.20 -4.74
C TYR A 178 -18.32 6.00 -4.01
N MET A 179 -17.51 5.32 -3.20
CA MET A 179 -17.94 4.24 -2.31
C MET A 179 -17.74 4.67 -0.86
N ASP A 180 -18.80 4.64 -0.06
CA ASP A 180 -18.73 4.98 1.36
C ASP A 180 -18.09 3.86 2.21
N THR A 181 -18.01 2.63 1.69
CA THR A 181 -17.37 1.48 2.33
C THR A 181 -16.33 0.84 1.40
N GLN A 182 -15.38 0.10 2.00
CA GLN A 182 -14.35 -0.61 1.24
C GLN A 182 -14.80 -1.96 0.67
N VAL A 183 -15.92 -2.48 1.18
CA VAL A 183 -16.58 -3.67 0.68
C VAL A 183 -18.09 -3.50 0.81
N LYS A 184 -18.85 -4.03 -0.15
CA LYS A 184 -20.32 -4.00 -0.08
C LYS A 184 -20.82 -5.26 0.60
N LEU A 185 -21.58 -5.13 1.69
CA LEU A 185 -22.14 -6.26 2.44
C LEU A 185 -22.96 -7.21 1.56
N GLU A 186 -23.67 -6.67 0.57
CA GLU A 186 -24.49 -7.43 -0.37
C GLU A 186 -23.68 -8.44 -1.22
N ASP A 187 -22.39 -8.19 -1.43
CA ASP A 187 -21.49 -9.07 -2.19
C ASP A 187 -20.87 -10.17 -1.33
N ILE A 188 -20.87 -10.05 0.00
CA ILE A 188 -20.11 -10.93 0.90
C ILE A 188 -20.89 -12.22 1.16
N SER A 189 -20.26 -13.37 0.88
CA SER A 189 -20.77 -14.68 1.28
C SER A 189 -20.28 -15.07 2.67
N LYS A 190 -18.99 -14.87 2.94
CA LYS A 190 -18.35 -15.12 4.24
C LYS A 190 -17.04 -14.34 4.31
N ILE A 191 -16.53 -14.16 5.52
CA ILE A 191 -15.18 -13.63 5.75
C ILE A 191 -14.38 -14.68 6.49
N GLN A 192 -13.15 -14.95 6.05
CA GLN A 192 -12.18 -15.72 6.82
C GLN A 192 -11.09 -14.77 7.31
N VAL A 193 -10.72 -14.87 8.56
CA VAL A 193 -9.58 -14.15 9.13
C VAL A 193 -8.52 -15.16 9.53
N VAL A 194 -7.27 -14.84 9.21
CA VAL A 194 -6.08 -15.55 9.66
C VAL A 194 -5.30 -14.62 10.56
N ASN A 195 -5.01 -15.05 11.77
CA ASN A 195 -4.01 -14.42 12.62
C ASN A 195 -2.74 -15.28 12.57
N TYR A 196 -1.62 -14.69 12.15
CA TYR A 196 -0.32 -15.34 12.08
C TYR A 196 0.36 -15.44 13.45
N ASN A 197 -0.11 -14.69 14.45
CA ASN A 197 0.44 -14.63 15.81
C ASN A 197 1.97 -14.46 15.78
N TYR A 198 2.49 -13.52 14.99
CA TYR A 198 3.95 -13.37 14.79
C TYR A 198 4.70 -13.11 16.09
N ASP A 199 4.07 -12.46 17.07
CA ASP A 199 4.65 -12.28 18.41
C ASP A 199 4.83 -13.63 19.12
N VAL A 200 3.85 -14.52 19.07
CA VAL A 200 3.96 -15.89 19.62
C VAL A 200 5.02 -16.70 18.87
N VAL A 201 5.07 -16.59 17.55
CA VAL A 201 6.11 -17.24 16.73
C VAL A 201 7.50 -16.78 17.15
N ARG A 202 7.68 -15.48 17.37
CA ARG A 202 8.95 -14.90 17.85
C ARG A 202 9.30 -15.44 19.24
N ASP A 203 8.37 -15.41 20.18
CA ASP A 203 8.60 -15.85 21.55
C ASP A 203 8.95 -17.36 21.62
N LEU A 204 8.22 -18.21 20.88
CA LEU A 204 8.53 -19.65 20.77
C LEU A 204 9.88 -19.92 20.09
N GLN A 205 10.25 -19.11 19.10
CA GLN A 205 11.55 -19.20 18.43
C GLN A 205 12.68 -18.82 19.39
N GLU A 206 12.52 -17.76 20.17
CA GLU A 206 13.47 -17.35 21.20
C GLU A 206 13.65 -18.44 22.27
N GLU A 207 12.57 -19.07 22.73
CA GLU A 207 12.64 -20.19 23.68
C GLU A 207 13.37 -21.41 23.09
N ARG A 208 13.06 -21.77 21.84
CA ARG A 208 13.76 -22.86 21.12
C ARG A 208 15.24 -22.57 20.96
N LEU A 209 15.61 -21.34 20.57
CA LEU A 209 17.01 -20.93 20.41
C LEU A 209 17.74 -20.87 21.75
N ALA A 210 17.08 -20.44 22.83
CA ALA A 210 17.65 -20.51 24.18
C ALA A 210 17.92 -21.97 24.61
N THR A 211 16.98 -22.87 24.30
CA THR A 211 17.10 -24.31 24.60
C THR A 211 18.16 -25.00 23.73
N ALA A 212 18.27 -24.64 22.45
CA ALA A 212 19.23 -25.19 21.51
C ALA A 212 20.65 -24.60 21.67
N GLY A 213 20.76 -23.30 21.93
CA GLY A 213 21.99 -22.57 22.22
C GLY A 213 22.65 -23.02 23.53
N ALA A 214 21.85 -23.44 24.51
CA ALA A 214 22.36 -24.15 25.69
C ALA A 214 23.07 -25.48 25.36
N SER A 215 22.87 -26.03 24.15
CA SER A 215 23.50 -27.27 23.69
C SER A 215 24.60 -27.07 22.63
N ALA A 216 24.82 -25.86 22.08
CA ALA A 216 25.83 -25.64 21.04
C ALA A 216 26.32 -24.17 20.96
N ILE A 217 27.60 -23.98 21.32
CA ILE A 217 28.52 -22.93 20.83
C ILE A 217 28.29 -21.48 21.35
N GLY A 218 28.88 -21.15 22.51
CA GLY A 218 29.70 -19.95 22.75
C GLY A 218 29.25 -18.53 22.34
N MET A 219 27.98 -18.26 22.09
CA MET A 219 27.41 -16.91 21.96
C MET A 219 26.15 -16.83 22.84
N ASP A 220 26.20 -15.99 23.88
CA ASP A 220 25.28 -16.05 25.02
C ASP A 220 23.99 -15.21 24.86
N ASP A 221 23.70 -14.63 23.69
CA ASP A 221 22.50 -13.80 23.49
C ASP A 221 21.67 -14.23 22.25
N PRO A 222 20.54 -14.94 22.46
CA PRO A 222 19.66 -15.40 21.39
C PRO A 222 18.94 -14.27 20.64
N ALA A 223 18.73 -13.09 21.27
CA ALA A 223 18.10 -11.95 20.59
C ALA A 223 18.99 -11.40 19.47
N ILE A 224 20.30 -11.35 19.72
CA ILE A 224 21.31 -10.90 18.75
C ILE A 224 21.40 -11.88 17.55
N LEU A 225 21.26 -13.19 17.78
CA LEU A 225 21.28 -14.19 16.71
C LEU A 225 20.06 -14.09 15.77
N LEU A 226 18.89 -13.75 16.33
CA LEU A 226 17.65 -13.53 15.58
C LEU A 226 17.73 -12.22 14.76
N GLU A 227 18.25 -11.14 15.38
CA GLU A 227 18.41 -9.83 14.74
C GLU A 227 19.46 -9.85 13.61
N MET A 228 20.52 -10.67 13.74
CA MET A 228 21.57 -10.85 12.74
C MET A 228 21.19 -11.81 11.59
N GLY A 229 20.02 -12.45 11.64
CA GLY A 229 19.62 -13.48 10.66
C GLY A 229 20.57 -14.68 10.59
N ALA A 230 21.34 -14.91 11.66
CA ALA A 230 22.38 -15.94 11.74
C ALA A 230 21.79 -17.31 12.15
N ALA A 231 20.66 -17.31 12.85
CA ALA A 231 19.72 -18.42 12.81
C ALA A 231 18.96 -18.29 11.49
N GLY A 232 19.23 -19.17 10.52
CA GLY A 232 18.59 -19.16 9.21
C GLY A 232 17.06 -19.02 9.31
N GLU A 233 16.46 -18.47 8.26
CA GLU A 233 15.01 -18.36 7.97
C GLU A 233 14.10 -18.86 9.11
N TYR A 234 13.26 -17.96 9.67
CA TYR A 234 12.17 -18.28 10.61
C TYR A 234 11.77 -19.77 10.53
N ASP A 235 11.96 -20.50 11.63
CA ASP A 235 11.71 -21.94 11.67
C ASP A 235 10.30 -22.22 11.12
N SER A 236 10.26 -22.74 9.88
CA SER A 236 9.02 -22.98 9.15
C SER A 236 8.12 -24.02 9.82
N GLU A 237 8.59 -24.66 10.91
CA GLU A 237 7.85 -25.61 11.71
C GLU A 237 7.02 -24.97 12.84
N ILE A 238 7.27 -23.69 13.20
CA ILE A 238 6.42 -22.99 14.19
C ILE A 238 5.18 -22.46 13.47
N ASP A 239 4.09 -23.23 13.54
CA ASP A 239 2.79 -22.82 13.03
C ASP A 239 1.88 -22.33 14.17
N ALA A 240 1.87 -21.02 14.39
CA ALA A 240 0.97 -20.36 15.33
C ALA A 240 -0.27 -19.76 14.64
N ARG A 241 -0.54 -20.13 13.38
CA ARG A 241 -1.67 -19.56 12.63
C ARG A 241 -2.99 -20.06 13.16
N VAL A 242 -3.90 -19.13 13.43
CA VAL A 242 -5.28 -19.45 13.84
C VAL A 242 -6.25 -18.84 12.82
N TYR A 243 -7.27 -19.63 12.47
CA TYR A 243 -8.27 -19.29 11.46
C TYR A 243 -9.64 -19.16 12.10
N ALA A 244 -10.37 -18.11 11.73
CA ALA A 244 -11.79 -17.94 12.07
C ALA A 244 -12.62 -17.65 10.82
N ASP A 245 -13.77 -18.31 10.69
CA ASP A 245 -14.73 -18.11 9.61
C ASP A 245 -15.99 -17.42 10.14
N TYR A 246 -16.34 -16.29 9.55
CA TYR A 246 -17.50 -15.48 9.90
C TYR A 246 -18.55 -15.52 8.78
N ALA A 247 -19.75 -15.99 9.15
CA ALA A 247 -20.91 -16.07 8.24
C ALA A 247 -22.15 -15.33 8.79
N GLN A 248 -22.10 -14.85 10.03
CA GLN A 248 -23.20 -14.10 10.65
C GLN A 248 -23.19 -12.65 10.17
N GLU A 249 -24.37 -12.11 9.86
CA GLU A 249 -24.51 -10.77 9.27
C GLU A 249 -23.88 -9.67 10.13
N GLU A 250 -24.07 -9.74 11.46
CA GLU A 250 -23.55 -8.73 12.38
C GLU A 250 -22.02 -8.73 12.42
N GLN A 251 -21.39 -9.92 12.54
CA GLN A 251 -19.93 -10.05 12.53
C GLN A 251 -19.34 -9.62 11.18
N ILE A 252 -19.98 -10.00 10.07
CA ILE A 252 -19.57 -9.57 8.72
C ILE A 252 -19.61 -8.05 8.60
N ARG A 253 -20.68 -7.41 9.11
CA ARG A 253 -20.84 -5.96 9.08
C ARG A 253 -19.74 -5.26 9.86
N GLU A 254 -19.48 -5.68 11.09
CA GLU A 254 -18.45 -5.08 11.95
C GLU A 254 -17.05 -5.21 11.33
N ILE A 255 -16.72 -6.39 10.78
CA ILE A 255 -15.44 -6.58 10.06
C ILE A 255 -15.39 -5.73 8.79
N ALA A 256 -16.46 -5.66 8.02
CA ALA A 256 -16.51 -4.89 6.77
C ALA A 256 -16.29 -3.38 6.96
N GLU A 257 -16.61 -2.85 8.14
CA GLU A 257 -16.43 -1.43 8.48
C GLU A 257 -14.98 -1.04 8.80
N CYS A 258 -14.13 -2.01 9.21
CA CYS A 258 -12.75 -1.74 9.63
C CYS A 258 -11.67 -2.31 8.69
N ILE A 259 -12.05 -2.98 7.60
CA ILE A 259 -11.10 -3.57 6.65
C ILE A 259 -10.84 -2.68 5.43
N TYR A 260 -9.62 -2.78 4.91
CA TYR A 260 -9.17 -2.09 3.71
C TYR A 260 -8.54 -3.08 2.73
N PRO A 261 -8.69 -2.87 1.40
CA PRO A 261 -8.01 -3.69 0.41
C PRO A 261 -6.49 -3.61 0.61
N SER A 262 -5.80 -4.75 0.56
CA SER A 262 -4.36 -4.80 0.81
C SER A 262 -3.55 -3.91 -0.13
N ASP A 263 -4.00 -3.76 -1.37
CA ASP A 263 -3.34 -2.94 -2.40
C ASP A 263 -3.70 -1.43 -2.32
N LEU A 264 -4.58 -1.03 -1.40
CA LEU A 264 -4.95 0.37 -1.18
C LEU A 264 -4.11 1.02 -0.07
N VAL A 265 -3.72 0.23 0.94
CA VAL A 265 -2.94 0.68 2.10
C VAL A 265 -1.52 0.15 1.95
N ILE A 266 -0.65 0.97 1.36
CA ILE A 266 0.73 0.59 1.03
C ILE A 266 1.68 1.21 2.06
N ASP A 267 2.61 0.40 2.55
CA ASP A 267 3.74 0.88 3.34
C ASP A 267 4.70 1.65 2.41
N ASP A 268 4.85 2.95 2.65
CA ASP A 268 5.71 3.83 1.87
C ASP A 268 6.58 4.67 2.82
N TRP A 269 7.47 5.48 2.24
CA TRP A 269 8.51 6.24 2.96
C TRP A 269 7.94 7.18 4.04
N ASP A 270 6.67 7.56 3.98
CA ASP A 270 6.03 8.41 4.98
C ASP A 270 5.71 7.69 6.29
N CYS A 271 5.81 6.35 6.31
CA CYS A 271 5.45 5.51 7.45
C CYS A 271 4.06 5.86 7.99
N GLY A 272 3.11 6.07 7.08
CA GLY A 272 1.71 6.32 7.40
C GLY A 272 1.01 5.09 7.98
N LYS A 273 -0.31 5.19 8.10
CA LYS A 273 -1.16 4.10 8.58
C LYS A 273 -0.92 2.82 7.79
N LYS A 274 -0.74 1.70 8.49
CA LYS A 274 -0.46 0.39 7.92
C LYS A 274 -1.55 -0.61 8.25
N LEU A 275 -1.58 -1.68 7.46
CA LEU A 275 -2.35 -2.86 7.82
C LEU A 275 -1.63 -3.64 8.91
N ASP A 276 -2.40 -4.18 9.84
CA ASP A 276 -1.90 -5.05 10.89
C ASP A 276 -1.28 -6.29 10.27
N ARG A 277 0.02 -6.48 10.50
CA ARG A 277 0.78 -7.56 9.88
C ARG A 277 0.39 -8.93 10.44
N ASN A 278 -0.14 -9.01 11.65
CA ASN A 278 -0.59 -10.27 12.22
C ASN A 278 -1.85 -10.79 11.53
N TYR A 279 -2.64 -9.94 10.90
CA TYR A 279 -3.95 -10.32 10.38
C TYR A 279 -4.04 -10.26 8.86
N GLN A 280 -4.63 -11.31 8.29
CA GLN A 280 -5.04 -11.34 6.89
C GLN A 280 -6.54 -11.64 6.82
N VAL A 281 -7.27 -10.83 6.07
CA VAL A 281 -8.72 -10.97 5.89
C VAL A 281 -9.02 -11.40 4.46
N VAL A 282 -9.73 -12.50 4.31
CA VAL A 282 -10.19 -13.03 3.03
C VAL A 282 -11.70 -12.85 2.95
N VAL A 283 -12.13 -11.94 2.08
CA VAL A 283 -13.56 -11.74 1.79
C VAL A 283 -13.93 -12.67 0.64
N TYR A 284 -14.83 -13.61 0.90
CA TYR A 284 -15.39 -14.47 -0.14
C TYR A 284 -16.67 -13.86 -0.68
N PHE A 285 -16.76 -13.74 -2.00
CA PHE A 285 -17.91 -13.16 -2.67
C PHE A 285 -19.01 -14.20 -2.92
N LYS A 286 -20.27 -13.75 -2.93
CA LYS A 286 -21.40 -14.58 -3.37
C LYS A 286 -21.22 -14.96 -4.84
N THR A 287 -21.64 -16.17 -5.19
CA THR A 287 -21.46 -16.74 -6.53
C THR A 287 -22.14 -15.95 -7.63
N ASP A 288 -23.22 -15.24 -7.31
CA ASP A 288 -24.00 -14.41 -8.21
C ASP A 288 -23.57 -12.94 -8.23
N SER A 289 -22.65 -12.53 -7.35
CA SER A 289 -22.07 -11.18 -7.34
C SER A 289 -21.29 -10.90 -8.62
N GLU A 290 -21.35 -9.66 -9.11
CA GLU A 290 -20.49 -9.19 -10.20
C GLU A 290 -19.01 -9.32 -9.85
N MET A 291 -18.66 -9.24 -8.56
CA MET A 291 -17.29 -9.42 -8.09
C MET A 291 -16.75 -10.80 -8.45
N THR A 292 -17.55 -11.85 -8.34
CA THR A 292 -17.13 -13.21 -8.71
C THR A 292 -16.74 -13.31 -10.18
N LYS A 293 -17.44 -12.59 -11.07
CA LYS A 293 -17.16 -12.58 -12.51
C LYS A 293 -15.91 -11.75 -12.84
N ASN A 294 -15.71 -10.65 -12.14
CA ASN A 294 -14.66 -9.67 -12.46
C ASN A 294 -13.33 -9.97 -11.76
N PHE A 295 -13.36 -10.57 -10.58
CA PHE A 295 -12.22 -10.67 -9.67
C PHE A 295 -11.97 -12.09 -9.13
N GLY A 296 -12.86 -13.05 -9.43
CA GLY A 296 -12.80 -14.40 -8.88
C GLY A 296 -13.53 -14.52 -7.53
N THR A 297 -13.35 -15.64 -6.83
CA THR A 297 -14.21 -16.01 -5.69
C THR A 297 -13.93 -15.24 -4.40
N ASN A 298 -12.80 -14.54 -4.30
CA ASN A 298 -12.39 -13.84 -3.08
C ASN A 298 -11.46 -12.67 -3.38
N ALA A 299 -11.27 -11.82 -2.37
CA ALA A 299 -10.31 -10.73 -2.36
C ALA A 299 -9.65 -10.59 -0.99
N TRP A 300 -8.44 -10.03 -0.99
CA TRP A 300 -7.60 -9.86 0.19
C TRP A 300 -7.73 -8.45 0.77
N TYR A 301 -7.93 -8.42 2.07
CA TYR A 301 -8.10 -7.23 2.89
C TYR A 301 -7.23 -7.36 4.15
N GLY A 302 -7.09 -6.26 4.89
CA GLY A 302 -6.50 -6.25 6.23
C GLY A 302 -7.18 -5.22 7.11
N PHE A 303 -6.99 -5.37 8.42
CA PHE A 303 -7.33 -4.33 9.41
C PHE A 303 -6.23 -3.29 9.44
N LEU A 304 -6.57 -2.03 9.75
CA LEU A 304 -5.54 -1.08 10.18
C LEU A 304 -4.98 -1.50 11.54
N GLU A 305 -3.70 -1.21 11.79
CA GLU A 305 -3.07 -1.45 13.10
C GLU A 305 -3.92 -0.88 14.24
N GLY A 306 -4.19 -1.72 15.26
CA GLY A 306 -5.00 -1.35 16.42
C GLY A 306 -6.51 -1.23 16.16
N GLN A 307 -7.00 -1.64 14.99
CA GLN A 307 -8.42 -1.61 14.63
C GLN A 307 -9.05 -2.99 14.41
N VAL A 308 -8.40 -4.04 14.90
CA VAL A 308 -8.95 -5.41 14.88
C VAL A 308 -10.10 -5.49 15.89
N PRO A 309 -11.31 -5.96 15.51
CA PRO A 309 -12.41 -6.14 16.45
C PRO A 309 -12.07 -7.13 17.58
N GLU A 310 -12.56 -6.87 18.79
CA GLU A 310 -12.22 -7.67 19.99
C GLU A 310 -12.56 -9.15 19.83
N PHE A 311 -13.75 -9.46 19.31
CA PHE A 311 -14.16 -10.85 19.06
C PHE A 311 -13.25 -11.55 18.04
N VAL A 312 -12.69 -10.80 17.06
CA VAL A 312 -11.75 -11.38 16.08
C VAL A 312 -10.43 -11.72 16.77
N MET A 313 -9.94 -10.87 17.65
CA MET A 313 -8.74 -11.15 18.45
C MET A 313 -8.96 -12.39 19.33
N GLU A 314 -10.10 -12.49 20.03
CA GLU A 314 -10.43 -13.63 20.89
C GLU A 314 -10.58 -14.95 20.13
N ASP A 315 -11.27 -14.92 18.97
CA ASP A 315 -11.52 -16.10 18.15
C ASP A 315 -10.24 -16.62 17.45
N THR A 316 -9.23 -15.75 17.27
CA THR A 316 -7.98 -16.06 16.56
C THR A 316 -6.73 -16.03 17.45
N ASP A 317 -6.92 -15.97 18.76
CA ASP A 317 -5.83 -16.06 19.74
C ASP A 317 -5.22 -17.47 19.74
N TYR A 318 -3.88 -17.53 19.75
CA TYR A 318 -3.17 -18.80 19.81
C TYR A 318 -3.28 -19.41 21.21
N LYS A 319 -3.63 -20.70 21.26
CA LYS A 319 -3.74 -21.46 22.51
C LYS A 319 -2.85 -22.69 22.42
N GLU A 320 -1.92 -22.82 23.37
CA GLU A 320 -1.09 -24.02 23.57
C GLU A 320 -1.92 -25.25 23.97
#